data_AF-A0A316D6X6-F1
#
_entry.id   AF-A0A316D6X6-F1
#
_cell.length_a   1.000
_cell.length_b   1.000
_cell.length_c   1.000
_cell.angle_alpha   90.00
_cell.angle_beta   90.00
_cell.angle_gamma   90.00
#
_symmetry.space_group_name_H-M   'P 1'
#
loop_
_entity.id
_entity.type
_entity.pdbx_description
1 polymer ?
#
loop_
_entity_poly.entity_id
_entity_poly.type
_entity_poly.pdbx_seq_one_letter_code
_entity_poly.pdbx_strand_id
1 'polypeptide(L)'
;MKTTTSKLLFDEEPLIIQPTLVKILGGVPEAVFVQQLHYRLRISQNIHDGRKWVYNTADEWVEELRGLWVAKTIKRAVTKLSNLGVILIGNYNKRKGDNTNWYTIDYMVLDKLSQCPEGMDKMSKRQRQNVQTEKDNLSPLKGQKVPIRRRQIVPTITKVYKKSFKKDPKNYPPTTRDADGIWLMILAQIEPKLSRGVYTVWFLTANVQGFEGDTLIIECRDANHMEWCYKHSTIVLEGIKELNEPIGIKFVVKK
;
A
#
# COMPACT_ATOMS: atom_id res chain seq x y z
N MET A 1 19.23 37.46 42.20
CA MET A 1 18.19 36.41 42.13
C MET A 1 18.69 35.31 41.21
N LYS A 2 18.83 34.07 41.67
CA LYS A 2 19.11 32.94 40.76
C LYS A 2 17.79 32.59 40.08
N THR A 3 17.69 32.82 38.77
CA THR A 3 16.57 32.32 37.98
C THR A 3 16.62 30.80 38.01
N THR A 4 15.66 30.18 38.69
CA THR A 4 15.50 28.73 38.73
C THR A 4 14.88 28.28 37.40
N THR A 5 15.67 28.26 36.32
CA THR A 5 15.26 27.65 35.06
C THR A 5 15.53 26.15 35.13
N SER A 6 14.46 25.36 35.11
CA SER A 6 14.55 23.90 35.11
C SER A 6 15.20 23.42 33.82
N LYS A 7 16.17 22.50 33.93
CA LYS A 7 16.85 21.86 32.79
C LYS A 7 15.89 21.09 31.85
N LEU A 8 14.66 20.85 32.28
CA LEU A 8 13.61 20.24 31.46
C LEU A 8 12.98 21.21 30.44
N LEU A 9 13.36 22.49 30.47
CA LEU A 9 12.84 23.51 29.57
C LEU A 9 13.99 24.00 28.66
N PHE A 10 14.08 23.41 27.47
CA PHE A 10 14.94 23.80 26.34
C PHE A 10 16.43 23.43 26.39
N ASP A 11 16.86 22.53 27.29
CA ASP A 11 18.24 22.00 27.24
C ASP A 11 18.41 20.86 26.21
N GLU A 12 17.31 20.24 25.76
CA GLU A 12 17.28 19.29 24.65
C GLU A 12 16.69 19.91 23.38
N GLU A 13 17.16 19.49 22.20
CA GLU A 13 16.68 20.02 20.93
C GLU A 13 15.18 19.73 20.78
N PRO A 14 14.30 20.73 20.64
CA PRO A 14 12.87 20.49 20.66
C PRO A 14 12.41 19.76 19.40
N LEU A 15 11.48 18.82 19.56
CA LEU A 15 10.81 18.18 18.44
C LEU A 15 9.75 19.12 17.85
N ILE A 16 10.02 19.67 16.66
CA ILE A 16 9.14 20.62 15.99
C ILE A 16 8.11 19.86 15.14
N ILE A 17 6.82 20.06 15.43
CA ILE A 17 5.69 19.45 14.69
C ILE A 17 4.67 20.52 14.36
N GLN A 18 4.15 20.50 13.14
CA GLN A 18 3.06 21.39 12.74
C GLN A 18 1.72 20.94 13.34
N PRO A 19 0.98 21.82 14.07
CA PRO A 19 -0.33 21.48 14.62
C PRO A 19 -1.33 21.05 13.54
N THR A 20 -1.23 21.60 12.34
CA THR A 20 -2.06 21.22 11.19
C THR A 20 -1.86 19.76 10.80
N LEU A 21 -0.61 19.27 10.80
CA LEU A 21 -0.28 17.88 10.53
C LEU A 21 -0.89 16.94 11.58
N VAL A 22 -0.83 17.32 12.86
CA VAL A 22 -1.46 16.57 13.96
C VAL A 22 -2.97 16.45 13.77
N LYS A 23 -3.63 17.56 13.41
CA LYS A 23 -5.08 17.59 13.13
C LYS A 23 -5.43 16.69 11.95
N ILE A 24 -4.66 16.77 10.86
CA ILE A 24 -4.90 16.00 9.64
C ILE A 24 -4.71 14.49 9.89
N LEU A 25 -3.66 14.11 10.61
CA LEU A 25 -3.37 12.69 10.88
C LEU A 25 -4.14 12.16 12.09
N GLY A 26 -4.83 13.03 12.82
CA GLY A 26 -5.67 12.71 13.96
C GLY A 26 -4.89 12.19 15.17
N GLY A 27 -3.66 12.65 15.37
CA GLY A 27 -2.83 12.25 16.51
C GLY A 27 -1.37 12.72 16.45
N VAL A 28 -0.80 12.96 17.64
CA VAL A 28 0.60 13.38 17.80
C VAL A 28 1.58 12.28 17.39
N PRO A 29 1.45 11.02 17.85
CA PRO A 29 2.38 9.95 17.45
C PRO A 29 2.47 9.76 15.93
N GLU A 30 1.35 9.88 15.23
CA GLU A 30 1.26 9.76 13.78
C GLU A 30 1.99 10.91 13.07
N ALA A 31 1.76 12.15 13.50
CA ALA A 31 2.42 13.32 12.95
C ALA A 31 3.93 13.30 13.18
N VAL A 32 4.34 12.91 14.38
CA VAL A 32 5.77 12.79 14.72
C VAL A 32 6.43 11.72 13.86
N PHE A 33 5.81 10.55 13.73
CA PHE A 33 6.36 9.47 12.92
C PHE A 33 6.53 9.90 11.46
N VAL A 34 5.52 10.53 10.86
CA VAL A 34 5.60 11.06 9.48
C VAL A 34 6.71 12.10 9.35
N GLN A 35 6.83 13.02 10.32
CA GLN A 35 7.86 14.05 10.32
C GLN A 35 9.27 13.46 10.40
N GLN A 36 9.49 12.49 11.28
CA GLN A 36 10.79 11.82 11.44
C GLN A 36 11.12 10.96 10.20
N LEU A 37 10.14 10.25 9.66
CA LEU A 37 10.31 9.48 8.43
C LEU A 37 10.65 10.40 7.24
N HIS A 38 10.02 11.57 7.15
CA HIS A 38 10.35 12.56 6.11
C HIS A 38 11.81 13.00 6.19
N TYR A 39 12.30 13.31 7.40
CA TYR A 39 13.71 13.64 7.62
C TYR A 39 14.64 12.51 7.14
N ARG A 40 14.36 11.28 7.55
CA ARG A 40 15.15 10.10 7.15
C ARG A 40 15.12 9.87 5.64
N LEU A 41 13.97 10.08 4.98
CA LEU A 41 13.84 9.99 3.53
C LEU A 41 14.68 11.05 2.80
N ARG A 42 14.83 12.27 3.35
CA ARG A 42 15.68 13.31 2.73
C ARG A 42 17.13 12.85 2.61
N ILE A 43 17.66 12.24 3.67
CA ILE A 43 19.05 11.80 3.74
C ILE A 43 19.28 10.37 3.23
N SER A 44 18.21 9.57 3.06
CA SER A 44 18.32 8.22 2.54
C SER A 44 18.86 8.19 1.11
N GLN A 45 19.75 7.23 0.87
CA GLN A 45 20.30 6.88 -0.44
C GLN A 45 19.69 5.58 -0.98
N ASN A 46 18.81 4.93 -0.21
CA ASN A 46 18.22 3.67 -0.63
C ASN A 46 17.04 3.96 -1.56
N ILE A 47 17.23 3.65 -2.83
CA ILE A 47 16.22 3.86 -3.87
C ILE A 47 15.72 2.49 -4.36
N HIS A 48 14.42 2.26 -4.24
CA HIS A 48 13.72 1.10 -4.76
C HIS A 48 12.42 1.56 -5.43
N ASP A 49 12.10 0.98 -6.57
CA ASP A 49 10.90 1.30 -7.35
C ASP A 49 10.77 2.81 -7.67
N GLY A 50 11.91 3.46 -7.95
CA GLY A 50 11.99 4.89 -8.25
C GLY A 50 11.71 5.81 -7.07
N ARG A 51 11.67 5.29 -5.83
CA ARG A 51 11.40 6.06 -4.61
C ARG A 51 12.48 5.84 -3.56
N LYS A 52 12.66 6.83 -2.69
CA LYS A 52 13.52 6.68 -1.51
C LYS A 52 12.80 5.88 -0.43
N TRP A 53 13.55 5.05 0.27
CA TRP A 53 13.05 4.24 1.38
C TRP A 53 13.96 4.30 2.59
N VAL A 54 13.38 4.06 3.77
CA VAL A 54 14.08 3.95 5.05
C VAL A 54 13.75 2.60 5.65
N TYR A 55 14.75 1.82 6.02
CA TYR A 55 14.55 0.54 6.67
C TYR A 55 14.83 0.69 8.16
N ASN A 56 13.85 0.35 9.00
CA ASN A 56 14.00 0.41 10.45
C ASN A 56 13.12 -0.69 11.08
N THR A 57 13.58 -1.22 12.21
CA THR A 57 12.80 -2.03 13.12
C THR A 57 11.93 -1.15 14.02
N ALA A 58 10.97 -1.77 14.72
CA ALA A 58 10.13 -1.03 15.66
C ALA A 58 10.94 -0.44 16.83
N ASP A 59 12.01 -1.11 17.25
CA ASP A 59 12.85 -0.68 18.36
C ASP A 59 13.80 0.44 17.93
N GLU A 60 14.36 0.38 16.72
CA GLU A 60 15.12 1.50 16.16
C GLU A 60 14.25 2.77 16.02
N TRP A 61 12.96 2.61 15.69
CA TRP A 61 12.04 3.75 15.71
C TRP A 61 11.79 4.31 17.12
N VAL A 62 11.89 3.51 18.18
CA VAL A 62 11.80 4.02 19.56
C VAL A 62 12.98 4.95 19.85
N GLU A 63 14.18 4.54 19.47
CA GLU A 63 15.41 5.33 19.63
C GLU A 63 15.35 6.63 18.80
N GLU A 64 14.95 6.54 17.53
CA GLU A 64 14.77 7.70 16.65
C GLU A 64 13.78 8.73 17.20
N LEU A 65 12.73 8.24 17.87
CA LEU A 65 11.70 9.05 18.51
C LEU A 65 12.05 9.40 19.97
N ARG A 66 13.34 9.28 20.33
CA ARG A 66 13.92 9.67 21.62
C ARG A 66 13.21 9.03 22.82
N GLY A 67 12.69 7.82 22.65
CA GLY A 67 11.97 7.11 23.70
C GLY A 67 10.62 7.73 24.09
N LEU A 68 10.10 8.73 23.35
CA LEU A 68 8.80 9.36 23.64
C LEU A 68 7.64 8.36 23.62
N TRP A 69 7.79 7.26 22.89
CA TRP A 69 6.81 6.19 22.83
C TRP A 69 7.43 4.81 22.86
N VAL A 70 6.71 3.88 23.50
CA VAL A 70 6.99 2.45 23.39
C VAL A 70 6.67 1.91 22.00
N ALA A 71 7.35 0.83 21.59
CA ALA A 71 7.17 0.19 20.28
C ALA A 71 5.69 -0.13 19.94
N LYS A 72 4.86 -0.43 20.95
CA LYS A 72 3.42 -0.67 20.76
C LYS A 72 2.68 0.55 20.19
N THR A 73 3.01 1.74 20.67
CA THR A 73 2.37 2.99 20.21
C THR A 73 2.84 3.33 18.80
N ILE A 74 4.13 3.15 18.50
CA ILE A 74 4.69 3.34 17.16
C ILE A 74 4.02 2.38 16.17
N LYS A 75 3.90 1.08 16.50
CA LYS A 75 3.21 0.09 15.67
C LYS A 75 1.75 0.49 15.38
N ARG A 76 1.04 1.06 16.36
CA ARG A 76 -0.33 1.57 16.17
C ARG A 76 -0.36 2.76 15.22
N ALA A 77 0.55 3.72 15.40
CA ALA A 77 0.68 4.89 14.52
C ALA A 77 0.99 4.47 13.07
N VAL A 78 1.98 3.60 12.88
CA VAL A 78 2.35 3.02 11.58
C VAL A 78 1.17 2.31 10.94
N THR A 79 0.43 1.48 11.69
CA THR A 79 -0.74 0.76 11.17
C THR A 79 -1.81 1.74 10.69
N LYS A 80 -2.10 2.78 11.47
CA LYS A 80 -3.09 3.80 11.09
C LYS A 80 -2.65 4.58 9.85
N LEU A 81 -1.40 5.03 9.80
CA LEU A 81 -0.84 5.76 8.66
C LEU A 81 -0.83 4.91 7.38
N SER A 82 -0.51 3.62 7.49
CA SER A 82 -0.54 2.68 6.38
C SER A 82 -1.97 2.44 5.89
N ASN A 83 -2.94 2.32 6.80
CA ASN A 83 -4.36 2.20 6.45
C ASN A 83 -4.91 3.47 5.78
N LEU A 84 -4.39 4.65 6.15
CA LEU A 84 -4.70 5.92 5.48
C LEU A 84 -3.99 6.06 4.12
N GLY A 85 -3.03 5.20 3.80
CA GLY A 85 -2.21 5.30 2.59
C GLY A 85 -1.14 6.40 2.65
N VAL A 86 -0.95 7.05 3.80
CA VAL A 86 0.05 8.13 3.97
C VAL A 86 1.47 7.57 3.93
N ILE A 87 1.67 6.38 4.49
CA ILE A 87 2.94 5.67 4.40
C ILE A 87 2.76 4.34 3.68
N LEU A 88 3.78 3.95 2.93
CA LEU A 88 3.88 2.66 2.29
C LEU A 88 4.90 1.81 3.05
N ILE A 89 4.55 0.54 3.25
CA ILE A 89 5.42 -0.45 3.89
C ILE A 89 5.82 -1.48 2.84
N GLY A 90 7.12 -1.64 2.64
CA GLY A 90 7.74 -2.59 1.73
C GLY A 90 8.64 -3.57 2.46
N ASN A 91 9.18 -4.51 1.69
CA ASN A 91 10.21 -5.44 2.15
C ASN A 91 11.26 -5.60 1.05
N TYR A 92 12.46 -5.06 1.30
CA TYR A 92 13.61 -5.18 0.41
C TYR A 92 14.78 -5.89 1.11
N ASN A 93 14.48 -6.71 2.12
CA ASN A 93 15.48 -7.43 2.89
C ASN A 93 16.09 -8.57 2.07
N LYS A 94 17.43 -8.66 2.07
CA LYS A 94 18.16 -9.71 1.34
C LYS A 94 18.15 -11.06 2.07
N ARG A 95 18.02 -11.05 3.40
CA ARG A 95 18.09 -12.25 4.25
C ARG A 95 16.69 -12.72 4.64
N LYS A 96 16.44 -14.03 4.49
CA LYS A 96 15.21 -14.66 4.99
C LYS A 96 15.25 -14.68 6.53
N GLY A 97 14.27 -14.03 7.18
CA GLY A 97 14.19 -13.90 8.64
C GLY A 97 14.49 -12.50 9.18
N ASP A 98 14.92 -11.58 8.31
CA ASP A 98 15.03 -10.16 8.65
C ASP A 98 13.62 -9.55 8.68
N ASN A 99 13.22 -9.10 9.87
CA ASN A 99 11.90 -8.51 10.13
C ASN A 99 11.90 -6.97 10.02
N THR A 100 12.95 -6.39 9.44
CA THR A 100 13.06 -4.95 9.20
C THR A 100 12.04 -4.53 8.15
N ASN A 101 11.23 -3.52 8.47
CA ASN A 101 10.27 -2.97 7.52
C ASN A 101 10.92 -1.81 6.76
N TRP A 102 10.54 -1.67 5.50
CA TRP A 102 10.93 -0.53 4.69
C TRP A 102 9.77 0.44 4.60
N TYR A 103 10.03 1.72 4.82
CA TYR A 103 9.05 2.78 4.91
C TYR A 103 9.32 3.87 3.87
N THR A 104 8.26 4.37 3.26
CA THR A 104 8.28 5.61 2.46
C THR A 104 6.97 6.38 2.65
N ILE A 105 6.96 7.66 2.27
CA ILE A 105 5.78 8.53 2.37
C ILE A 105 5.14 8.67 0.99
N ASP A 106 3.82 8.49 0.93
CA ASP A 106 3.04 8.92 -0.22
C ASP A 106 2.63 10.39 -0.04
N TYR A 107 3.49 11.28 -0.54
CA TYR A 107 3.27 12.72 -0.43
C TYR A 107 1.98 13.17 -1.13
N MET A 108 1.54 12.47 -2.20
CA MET A 108 0.29 12.83 -2.88
C MET A 108 -0.92 12.57 -1.99
N VAL A 109 -0.93 11.46 -1.24
CA VAL A 109 -2.00 11.18 -0.27
C VAL A 109 -1.98 12.19 0.87
N LEU A 110 -0.78 12.51 1.38
CA LEU A 110 -0.63 13.50 2.44
C LEU A 110 -1.15 14.89 2.02
N ASP A 111 -0.82 15.32 0.80
CA ASP A 111 -1.29 16.60 0.24
C ASP A 111 -2.81 16.62 0.07
N LYS A 112 -3.40 15.54 -0.44
CA LYS A 112 -4.87 15.42 -0.55
C LYS A 112 -5.56 15.53 0.80
N LEU A 113 -4.99 14.91 1.85
CA LEU A 113 -5.54 15.00 3.21
C LEU A 113 -5.48 16.43 3.78
N SER A 114 -4.50 17.23 3.36
CA SER A 114 -4.42 18.64 3.77
C SER A 114 -5.49 19.53 3.14
N GLN A 115 -5.99 19.16 1.95
CA GLN A 115 -6.98 19.93 1.20
C GLN A 115 -8.44 19.60 1.58
N CYS A 116 -8.71 18.44 2.18
CA CYS A 116 -10.06 18.04 2.60
C CYS A 116 -10.07 17.41 4.02
N PRO A 117 -10.02 18.23 5.08
CA PRO A 117 -9.98 17.74 6.47
C PRO A 117 -11.26 17.01 6.94
N GLU A 118 -12.40 17.27 6.29
CA GLU A 118 -13.73 16.87 6.79
C GLU A 118 -14.14 15.40 6.49
N GLY A 119 -13.31 14.62 5.78
CA GLY A 119 -13.64 13.25 5.34
C GLY A 119 -13.31 12.12 6.32
N MET A 120 -12.68 12.42 7.46
CA MET A 120 -11.98 11.42 8.28
C MET A 120 -12.87 10.40 9.00
N ASP A 121 -14.14 10.72 9.26
CA ASP A 121 -15.01 9.87 10.07
C ASP A 121 -15.71 8.74 9.27
N LYS A 122 -15.68 8.81 7.92
CA LYS A 122 -16.36 7.82 7.05
C LYS A 122 -15.47 6.65 6.61
N MET A 123 -14.14 6.81 6.60
CA MET A 123 -13.21 5.76 6.14
C MET A 123 -13.02 4.66 7.20
N SER A 124 -12.99 5.03 8.49
CA SER A 124 -12.68 4.09 9.58
C SER A 124 -13.87 3.23 10.04
N LYS A 125 -15.11 3.68 9.81
CA LYS A 125 -16.34 2.95 10.21
C LYS A 125 -16.69 1.81 9.23
N ARG A 126 -16.37 1.93 7.94
CA ARG A 126 -16.63 0.89 6.93
C ARG A 126 -15.81 -0.41 7.10
N GLN A 127 -14.65 -0.35 7.74
CA GLN A 127 -13.80 -1.54 7.93
C GLN A 127 -14.11 -2.33 9.21
N ARG A 128 -14.73 -1.72 10.24
CA ARG A 128 -15.06 -2.42 11.49
C ARG A 128 -16.22 -3.42 11.35
N GLN A 129 -17.19 -3.14 10.48
CA GLN A 129 -18.35 -4.03 10.28
C GLN A 129 -18.04 -5.31 9.47
N ASN A 130 -16.88 -5.39 8.80
CA ASN A 130 -16.50 -6.57 8.00
C ASN A 130 -15.72 -7.65 8.79
N VAL A 131 -15.42 -7.43 10.07
CA VAL A 131 -14.59 -8.35 10.90
C VAL A 131 -15.42 -9.17 11.89
N GLN A 132 -16.66 -8.79 12.18
CA GLN A 132 -17.48 -9.45 13.21
C GLN A 132 -18.36 -10.60 12.70
N THR A 133 -18.56 -10.77 11.38
CA THR A 133 -19.42 -11.83 10.82
C THR A 133 -18.73 -13.17 10.54
N GLU A 134 -17.41 -13.28 10.73
CA GLU A 134 -16.65 -14.53 10.44
C GLU A 134 -16.31 -15.36 11.71
N LYS A 135 -16.78 -15.00 12.90
CA LYS A 135 -16.43 -15.71 14.15
C LYS A 135 -17.43 -16.77 14.65
N ASP A 136 -18.59 -16.93 14.03
CA ASP A 136 -19.64 -17.80 14.58
C ASP A 136 -19.79 -19.17 13.91
N ASN A 137 -18.92 -19.55 12.96
CA ASN A 137 -18.98 -20.89 12.35
C ASN A 137 -17.60 -21.53 12.24
N LEU A 138 -17.17 -22.24 13.28
CA LEU A 138 -16.27 -23.40 13.18
C LEU A 138 -16.22 -24.15 14.53
N SER A 139 -16.92 -25.28 14.59
CA SER A 139 -16.79 -26.29 15.64
C SER A 139 -15.43 -27.01 15.55
N PRO A 140 -14.89 -27.55 16.66
CA PRO A 140 -13.53 -28.07 16.71
C PRO A 140 -13.44 -29.55 16.30
N LEU A 141 -12.59 -29.88 15.32
CA LEU A 141 -12.15 -31.26 15.07
C LEU A 141 -10.65 -31.41 15.33
N LYS A 142 -10.34 -32.43 16.14
CA LYS A 142 -9.02 -32.84 16.63
C LYS A 142 -8.13 -33.42 15.51
N GLY A 143 -6.85 -33.04 15.60
CA GLY A 143 -5.62 -33.79 15.30
C GLY A 143 -5.54 -34.79 14.12
N GLN A 144 -4.69 -34.46 13.14
CA GLN A 144 -3.72 -35.41 12.53
C GLN A 144 -2.60 -34.67 11.78
N LYS A 145 -1.40 -35.25 11.77
CA LYS A 145 -0.13 -34.66 11.33
C LYS A 145 0.22 -34.98 9.85
N VAL A 146 0.92 -34.01 9.20
CA VAL A 146 1.78 -33.99 7.97
C VAL A 146 1.16 -34.37 6.60
N PRO A 147 1.67 -33.91 5.41
CA PRO A 147 3.01 -33.35 5.09
C PRO A 147 3.09 -32.04 4.28
N ILE A 148 4.29 -31.49 4.19
CA ILE A 148 4.70 -30.31 3.40
C ILE A 148 4.60 -30.63 1.90
N ARG A 149 3.76 -29.90 1.15
CA ARG A 149 3.75 -29.84 -0.33
C ARG A 149 3.64 -28.39 -0.81
N ARG A 150 4.41 -28.07 -1.86
CA ARG A 150 4.50 -26.78 -2.58
C ARG A 150 3.10 -26.15 -2.74
N ARG A 151 2.84 -25.01 -2.10
CA ARG A 151 1.55 -24.30 -2.27
C ARG A 151 1.56 -23.49 -3.57
N GLN A 152 0.70 -23.91 -4.48
CA GLN A 152 0.24 -23.19 -5.66
C GLN A 152 -0.24 -21.77 -5.27
N ILE A 153 0.24 -20.76 -5.99
CA ILE A 153 -0.02 -19.31 -5.75
C ILE A 153 -1.41 -18.86 -6.28
N VAL A 154 -2.18 -19.76 -6.87
CA VAL A 154 -3.38 -19.41 -7.66
C VAL A 154 -4.65 -18.97 -6.86
N PRO A 155 -4.87 -19.21 -5.55
CA PRO A 155 -6.20 -18.94 -4.97
C PRO A 155 -6.42 -17.53 -4.39
N THR A 156 -5.40 -16.65 -4.35
CA THR A 156 -5.54 -15.33 -3.70
C THR A 156 -6.22 -14.31 -4.62
N ILE A 157 -5.92 -14.34 -5.92
CA ILE A 157 -6.55 -13.47 -6.92
C ILE A 157 -8.06 -13.75 -6.96
N THR A 158 -8.47 -15.02 -6.99
CA THR A 158 -9.88 -15.45 -7.16
C THR A 158 -10.83 -14.92 -6.08
N LYS A 159 -10.37 -14.75 -4.83
CA LYS A 159 -11.23 -14.28 -3.73
C LYS A 159 -11.47 -12.76 -3.76
N VAL A 160 -10.47 -11.97 -4.18
CA VAL A 160 -10.62 -10.51 -4.31
C VAL A 160 -11.34 -10.18 -5.63
N TYR A 161 -11.10 -10.95 -6.69
CA TYR A 161 -11.74 -10.79 -8.00
C TYR A 161 -13.26 -11.02 -7.96
N LYS A 162 -13.74 -12.03 -7.21
CA LYS A 162 -15.17 -12.34 -7.03
C LYS A 162 -16.00 -11.18 -6.48
N LYS A 163 -15.38 -10.20 -5.81
CA LYS A 163 -16.08 -9.11 -5.12
C LYS A 163 -16.27 -7.87 -6.00
N SER A 164 -15.54 -7.75 -7.11
CA SER A 164 -15.45 -6.50 -7.90
C SER A 164 -16.06 -6.58 -9.31
N PHE A 165 -16.40 -7.77 -9.82
CA PHE A 165 -16.98 -7.96 -11.16
C PHE A 165 -18.19 -8.93 -11.12
N LYS A 166 -19.22 -8.67 -11.92
CA LYS A 166 -20.48 -9.45 -11.98
C LYS A 166 -20.34 -10.86 -12.58
N LYS A 167 -19.15 -11.37 -12.86
CA LYS A 167 -18.93 -12.65 -13.56
C LYS A 167 -18.03 -13.57 -12.75
N ASP A 168 -18.48 -14.81 -12.52
CA ASP A 168 -17.83 -15.78 -11.63
C ASP A 168 -16.50 -16.29 -12.23
N PRO A 169 -15.34 -16.07 -11.56
CA PRO A 169 -14.04 -16.48 -12.07
C PRO A 169 -13.81 -18.00 -12.07
N LYS A 170 -14.75 -18.82 -11.58
CA LYS A 170 -14.72 -20.28 -11.79
C LYS A 170 -15.07 -20.69 -13.23
N ASN A 171 -15.72 -19.81 -14.00
CA ASN A 171 -16.22 -20.11 -15.35
C ASN A 171 -15.33 -19.55 -16.46
N TYR A 172 -14.16 -19.03 -16.13
CA TYR A 172 -13.26 -18.39 -17.10
C TYR A 172 -11.95 -19.19 -17.20
N PRO A 173 -11.73 -19.92 -18.31
CA PRO A 173 -10.53 -20.71 -18.46
C PRO A 173 -9.31 -19.79 -18.65
N PRO A 174 -8.12 -20.13 -18.12
CA PRO A 174 -6.87 -19.34 -18.23
C PRO A 174 -6.32 -19.15 -19.67
N THR A 175 -7.09 -19.49 -20.71
CA THR A 175 -6.65 -19.70 -22.09
C THR A 175 -7.48 -18.94 -23.14
N THR A 176 -8.36 -18.02 -22.76
CA THR A 176 -9.17 -17.27 -23.71
C THR A 176 -8.42 -16.00 -24.18
N ARG A 177 -8.32 -15.80 -25.52
CA ARG A 177 -7.71 -14.61 -26.15
C ARG A 177 -8.62 -13.36 -26.12
N ASP A 178 -9.48 -13.25 -25.12
CA ASP A 178 -10.32 -12.07 -24.90
C ASP A 178 -9.67 -11.11 -23.89
N ALA A 179 -10.13 -9.85 -23.94
CA ALA A 179 -9.45 -8.73 -23.32
C ALA A 179 -9.29 -8.87 -21.80
N ASP A 180 -10.28 -9.44 -21.12
CA ASP A 180 -10.25 -9.68 -19.68
C ASP A 180 -9.15 -10.67 -19.26
N GLY A 181 -8.95 -11.73 -20.06
CA GLY A 181 -7.98 -12.79 -19.80
C GLY A 181 -6.56 -12.32 -20.04
N ILE A 182 -6.34 -11.59 -21.11
CA ILE A 182 -5.05 -10.96 -21.40
C ILE A 182 -4.71 -9.93 -20.32
N TRP A 183 -5.67 -9.11 -19.89
CA TRP A 183 -5.45 -8.18 -18.78
C TRP A 183 -5.07 -8.92 -17.50
N LEU A 184 -5.74 -10.02 -17.17
CA LEU A 184 -5.40 -10.87 -16.03
C LEU A 184 -4.00 -11.45 -16.11
N MET A 185 -3.57 -11.89 -17.29
CA MET A 185 -2.21 -12.40 -17.51
C MET A 185 -1.17 -11.29 -17.30
N ILE A 186 -1.45 -10.08 -17.80
CA ILE A 186 -0.60 -8.90 -17.56
C ILE A 186 -0.55 -8.57 -16.06
N LEU A 187 -1.69 -8.53 -15.39
CA LEU A 187 -1.80 -8.29 -13.96
C LEU A 187 -0.98 -9.30 -13.14
N ALA A 188 -1.00 -10.57 -13.51
CA ALA A 188 -0.22 -11.61 -12.84
C ALA A 188 1.29 -11.42 -12.99
N GLN A 189 1.77 -10.88 -14.12
CA GLN A 189 3.20 -10.58 -14.31
C GLN A 189 3.66 -9.34 -13.55
N ILE A 190 2.79 -8.34 -13.42
CA ILE A 190 3.14 -7.09 -12.72
C ILE A 190 2.88 -7.15 -11.21
N GLU A 191 1.99 -8.03 -10.72
CA GLU A 191 1.70 -8.22 -9.30
C GLU A 191 2.96 -8.40 -8.43
N PRO A 192 3.93 -9.27 -8.77
CA PRO A 192 5.14 -9.42 -7.97
C PRO A 192 6.10 -8.22 -8.06
N LYS A 193 5.94 -7.35 -9.07
CA LYS A 193 6.78 -6.17 -9.31
C LYS A 193 6.25 -4.92 -8.60
N LEU A 194 5.06 -4.98 -8.00
CA LEU A 194 4.37 -3.85 -7.42
C LEU A 194 4.02 -4.12 -5.95
N SER A 195 4.06 -3.07 -5.12
CA SER A 195 3.50 -3.18 -3.78
C SER A 195 1.99 -3.44 -3.86
N ARG A 196 1.46 -4.27 -2.94
CA ARG A 196 0.05 -4.67 -2.92
C ARG A 196 -0.92 -3.49 -2.95
N GLY A 197 -0.59 -2.39 -2.27
CA GLY A 197 -1.41 -1.17 -2.27
C GLY A 197 -1.49 -0.52 -3.66
N VAL A 198 -0.35 -0.36 -4.33
CA VAL A 198 -0.28 0.21 -5.68
C VAL A 198 -1.03 -0.68 -6.68
N TYR A 199 -0.77 -1.99 -6.64
CA TYR A 199 -1.45 -2.97 -7.47
C TYR A 199 -2.97 -2.94 -7.29
N THR A 200 -3.44 -2.91 -6.04
CA THR A 200 -4.89 -2.94 -5.75
C THR A 200 -5.58 -1.63 -6.16
N VAL A 201 -4.94 -0.47 -5.95
CA VAL A 201 -5.56 0.86 -6.16
C VAL A 201 -5.52 1.32 -7.61
N TRP A 202 -4.47 0.97 -8.35
CA TRP A 202 -4.23 1.51 -9.70
C TRP A 202 -4.45 0.47 -10.80
N PHE A 203 -4.27 -0.82 -10.53
CA PHE A 203 -4.36 -1.84 -11.58
C PHE A 203 -5.56 -2.78 -11.40
N LEU A 204 -5.83 -3.25 -10.19
CA LEU A 204 -6.93 -4.18 -9.92
C LEU A 204 -8.32 -3.53 -10.07
N THR A 205 -8.43 -2.22 -9.83
CA THR A 205 -9.69 -1.48 -10.00
C THR A 205 -9.90 -0.96 -11.41
N ALA A 206 -8.94 -1.18 -12.32
CA ALA A 206 -9.06 -0.75 -13.70
C ALA A 206 -10.02 -1.69 -14.46
N ASN A 207 -10.92 -1.12 -15.26
CA ASN A 207 -11.92 -1.87 -15.99
C ASN A 207 -11.45 -2.11 -17.43
N VAL A 208 -11.64 -3.31 -17.97
CA VAL A 208 -11.25 -3.60 -19.35
C VAL A 208 -12.41 -3.24 -20.27
N GLN A 209 -12.17 -2.36 -21.25
CA GLN A 209 -13.20 -2.03 -22.25
C GLN A 209 -13.18 -2.99 -23.44
N GLY A 210 -12.03 -3.59 -23.74
CA GLY A 210 -11.88 -4.50 -24.87
C GLY A 210 -10.59 -4.25 -25.65
N PHE A 211 -10.59 -4.73 -26.89
CA PHE A 211 -9.54 -4.48 -27.86
C PHE A 211 -9.98 -3.46 -28.91
N GLU A 212 -9.06 -2.57 -29.26
CA GLU A 212 -9.11 -1.73 -30.45
C GLU A 212 -7.93 -2.13 -31.33
N GLY A 213 -8.17 -3.03 -32.29
CA GLY A 213 -7.10 -3.71 -33.04
C GLY A 213 -6.23 -4.57 -32.12
N ASP A 214 -4.91 -4.37 -32.17
CA ASP A 214 -3.94 -5.05 -31.27
C ASP A 214 -3.71 -4.29 -29.95
N THR A 215 -4.54 -3.28 -29.64
CA THR A 215 -4.38 -2.45 -28.43
C THR A 215 -5.46 -2.74 -27.39
N LEU A 216 -5.05 -3.12 -26.19
CA LEU A 216 -5.92 -3.32 -25.03
C LEU A 216 -6.32 -1.97 -24.41
N ILE A 217 -7.62 -1.75 -24.26
CA ILE A 217 -8.18 -0.50 -23.71
C ILE A 217 -8.58 -0.71 -22.25
N ILE A 218 -7.92 0.05 -21.37
CA ILE A 218 -8.14 0.02 -19.92
C ILE A 218 -8.78 1.32 -19.46
N GLU A 219 -10.00 1.21 -18.93
CA GLU A 219 -10.78 2.30 -18.37
C GLU A 219 -10.32 2.64 -16.96
N CYS A 220 -9.89 3.88 -16.80
CA CYS A 220 -9.49 4.54 -15.59
C CYS A 220 -10.65 5.37 -15.03
N ARG A 221 -10.72 5.40 -13.70
CA ARG A 221 -11.74 6.14 -12.92
C ARG A 221 -11.78 7.65 -13.19
N ASP A 222 -10.62 8.27 -13.39
CA ASP A 222 -10.47 9.72 -13.59
C ASP A 222 -9.15 10.04 -14.33
N ALA A 223 -8.95 11.32 -14.66
CA ALA A 223 -7.75 11.79 -15.37
C ALA A 223 -6.45 11.58 -14.59
N ASN A 224 -6.48 11.72 -13.25
CA ASN A 224 -5.30 11.51 -12.41
C ASN A 224 -4.87 10.03 -12.41
N HIS A 225 -5.84 9.12 -12.41
CA HIS A 225 -5.61 7.69 -12.55
C HIS A 225 -5.02 7.35 -13.91
N MET A 226 -5.56 7.91 -14.99
CA MET A 226 -5.02 7.73 -16.33
C MET A 226 -3.56 8.25 -16.42
N GLU A 227 -3.30 9.46 -15.93
CA GLU A 227 -1.95 10.05 -15.92
C GLU A 227 -0.96 9.22 -15.11
N TRP A 228 -1.38 8.72 -13.96
CA TRP A 228 -0.55 7.85 -13.12
C TRP A 228 -0.21 6.54 -13.84
N CYS A 229 -1.18 5.91 -14.49
CA CYS A 229 -0.99 4.68 -15.27
C CYS A 229 -0.03 4.90 -16.45
N TYR A 230 -0.10 6.04 -17.15
CA TYR A 230 0.87 6.37 -18.19
C TYR A 230 2.27 6.60 -17.64
N LYS A 231 2.40 7.33 -16.51
CA LYS A 231 3.69 7.59 -15.86
C LYS A 231 4.39 6.31 -15.38
N HIS A 232 3.64 5.27 -15.07
CA HIS A 232 4.15 3.97 -14.63
C HIS A 232 3.88 2.85 -15.66
N SER A 233 3.60 3.22 -16.91
CA SER A 233 3.25 2.28 -17.98
C SER A 233 4.41 1.36 -18.36
N THR A 234 5.65 1.74 -18.06
CA THR A 234 6.84 0.92 -18.26
C THR A 234 6.74 -0.45 -17.61
N ILE A 235 6.16 -0.53 -16.41
CA ILE A 235 5.96 -1.79 -15.67
C ILE A 235 4.97 -2.70 -16.41
N VAL A 236 3.94 -2.10 -17.00
CA VAL A 236 2.92 -2.84 -17.76
C VAL A 236 3.50 -3.30 -19.10
N LEU A 237 4.29 -2.46 -19.76
CA LEU A 237 4.99 -2.81 -21.00
C LEU A 237 6.02 -3.93 -20.78
N GLU A 238 6.69 -3.97 -19.63
CA GLU A 238 7.56 -5.09 -19.25
C GLU A 238 6.76 -6.38 -19.06
N GLY A 239 5.61 -6.32 -18.38
CA GLY A 239 4.71 -7.48 -18.24
C GLY A 239 4.18 -8.00 -19.58
N ILE A 240 3.91 -7.10 -20.54
CA ILE A 240 3.51 -7.46 -21.90
C ILE A 240 4.67 -8.13 -22.67
N LYS A 241 5.90 -7.61 -22.55
CA LYS A 241 7.07 -8.23 -23.19
C LYS A 241 7.32 -9.65 -22.69
N GLU A 242 7.11 -9.91 -21.41
CA GLU A 242 7.24 -11.26 -20.82
C GLU A 242 6.16 -12.23 -21.30
N LEU A 243 5.01 -11.73 -21.77
CA LEU A 243 3.96 -12.54 -22.40
C LEU A 243 4.29 -12.91 -23.86
N ASN A 244 5.29 -12.24 -24.47
CA ASN A 244 5.72 -12.46 -25.86
C ASN A 244 4.59 -12.30 -26.90
N GLU A 245 3.58 -11.49 -26.59
CA GLU A 245 2.45 -11.15 -27.46
C GLU A 245 2.56 -9.68 -27.92
N PRO A 246 2.36 -9.36 -29.20
CA PRO A 246 2.49 -7.99 -29.73
C PRO A 246 1.25 -7.15 -29.41
N ILE A 247 1.01 -6.87 -28.13
CA ILE A 247 -0.20 -6.19 -27.66
C ILE A 247 0.14 -4.78 -27.17
N GLY A 248 -0.53 -3.77 -27.70
CA GLY A 248 -0.48 -2.39 -27.20
C GLY A 248 -1.36 -2.21 -25.97
N ILE A 249 -1.11 -1.15 -25.18
CA ILE A 249 -2.00 -0.77 -24.08
C ILE A 249 -2.33 0.72 -24.12
N LYS A 250 -3.59 1.05 -23.86
CA LYS A 250 -4.07 2.44 -23.79
C LYS A 250 -4.99 2.61 -22.59
N PHE A 251 -4.72 3.63 -21.80
CA PHE A 251 -5.55 4.02 -20.67
C PHE A 251 -6.51 5.14 -21.11
N VAL A 252 -7.79 4.99 -20.81
CA VAL A 252 -8.87 5.96 -21.13
C VAL A 252 -9.66 6.30 -19.88
N VAL A 253 -10.20 7.52 -19.77
CA VAL A 253 -11.08 7.88 -18.64
C VAL A 253 -12.51 7.46 -18.95
N LYS A 254 -13.23 6.96 -17.93
CA LYS A 254 -14.67 6.72 -18.00
C LYS A 254 -15.41 7.98 -18.42
N LYS A 255 -16.13 7.93 -19.55
CA LYS A 255 -17.04 9.00 -19.97
C LYS A 255 -18.29 9.05 -19.07
#